data_AF-A0A7G1KU62-F1
#
_entry.id   AF-A0A7G1KU62-F1
#
_cell.length_a   1.000
_cell.length_b   1.000
_cell.length_c   1.000
_cell.angle_alpha   90.00
_cell.angle_beta   90.00
_cell.angle_gamma   90.00
#
_symmetry.space_group_name_H-M   'P 1'
#
loop_
_entity.id
_entity.type
_entity.pdbx_description
1 polymer ?
#
loop_
_entity_poly.entity_id
_entity_poly.type
_entity_poly.pdbx_seq_one_letter_code
_entity_poly.pdbx_strand_id
1 'polypeptide(L)' 'MEPPWSEPILVCRTESIRWSIAYHLPRGAVVGRTKHAAVERASEYALRWSDHAPVTVQYR' A
#
# COMPACT_ATOMS: atom_id res chain seq x y z
N MET A 1 4.73 -17.05 -32.66
CA MET A 1 5.75 -16.83 -31.62
C MET A 1 5.35 -15.52 -30.97
N GLU A 2 4.52 -15.60 -29.93
CA GLU A 2 3.96 -14.41 -29.27
C GLU A 2 5.07 -13.68 -28.50
N PRO A 3 5.14 -12.33 -28.56
CA PRO A 3 6.14 -11.59 -27.81
C PRO A 3 5.95 -11.78 -26.30
N PRO A 4 7.03 -11.86 -25.50
CA PRO A 4 6.97 -12.19 -24.06
C PRO A 4 6.37 -11.09 -23.17
N TRP A 5 5.74 -10.08 -23.77
CA TRP A 5 5.18 -8.91 -23.09
C TRP A 5 3.65 -8.85 -23.14
N SER A 6 2.99 -9.91 -23.62
CA SER A 6 1.53 -10.00 -23.75
C SER A 6 0.78 -10.27 -22.43
N GLU A 7 1.39 -10.07 -21.27
CA GLU A 7 0.66 -10.02 -20.00
C GLU A 7 0.52 -8.56 -19.54
N PRO A 8 -0.66 -7.95 -19.68
CA PRO A 8 -0.91 -6.68 -19.02
C PRO A 8 -0.84 -6.89 -17.50
N ILE A 9 0.23 -6.35 -16.95
CA ILE A 9 0.37 -5.70 -15.64
C ILE A 9 -0.93 -5.71 -14.83
N LEU A 10 -0.86 -6.41 -13.69
CA LEU A 10 -1.73 -6.22 -12.53
C LEU A 10 -3.21 -6.52 -12.79
N VAL A 11 -3.61 -7.77 -12.56
CA VAL A 11 -5.00 -8.11 -12.25
C VAL A 11 -5.42 -7.28 -11.04
N CYS A 12 -6.20 -6.23 -11.29
CA CYS A 12 -6.88 -5.45 -10.27
C CYS A 12 -7.87 -6.41 -9.60
N ARG A 13 -7.55 -6.92 -8.40
CA ARG A 13 -8.53 -7.68 -7.62
C ARG A 13 -9.72 -6.75 -7.36
N THR A 14 -10.88 -7.13 -7.86
CA THR A 14 -12.11 -6.32 -7.89
C THR A 14 -12.83 -6.25 -6.54
N GLU A 15 -12.11 -6.40 -5.42
CA GLU A 15 -12.71 -6.35 -4.08
C GLU A 15 -12.97 -4.91 -3.63
N SER A 16 -12.27 -3.91 -4.20
CA SER A 16 -12.60 -2.48 -4.03
C SER A 16 -11.86 -1.60 -5.04
N ILE A 17 -12.48 -0.49 -5.47
CA ILE A 17 -11.79 0.56 -6.24
C ILE A 17 -10.91 1.36 -5.25
N ARG A 18 -9.60 1.11 -5.24
CA ARG A 18 -8.64 1.84 -4.39
C ARG A 18 -7.39 2.23 -5.18
N TRP A 19 -6.91 3.44 -4.87
CA TRP A 19 -5.61 3.95 -5.29
C TRP A 19 -4.60 3.81 -4.15
N SER A 20 -3.41 3.29 -4.44
CA SER A 20 -2.27 3.29 -3.52
C SER A 20 -1.39 4.50 -3.83
N ILE A 21 -1.56 5.59 -3.07
CA ILE A 21 -0.82 6.84 -3.29
C ILE A 21 -0.09 7.36 -2.04
N ALA A 22 -0.31 6.74 -0.89
CA ALA A 22 0.37 7.08 0.36
C ALA A 22 1.54 6.10 0.58
N TYR A 23 2.76 6.62 0.60
CA TYR A 23 3.98 5.83 0.74
C TYR A 23 4.92 6.43 1.78
N HIS A 24 5.63 5.56 2.50
CA HIS A 24 6.75 5.95 3.35
C HIS A 24 8.04 5.38 2.76
N LEU A 25 8.96 6.26 2.35
CA LEU A 25 10.22 5.91 1.66
C LEU A 25 11.42 6.30 2.54
N PRO A 26 11.76 5.50 3.57
CA PRO A 26 12.87 5.81 4.46
C PRO A 26 14.20 5.71 3.70
N ARG A 27 15.20 6.50 4.11
CA ARG A 27 16.55 6.49 3.52
C ARG A 27 17.62 6.40 4.59
N GLY A 28 18.80 5.91 4.21
CA GLY A 28 19.96 5.83 5.10
C GLY A 28 19.74 4.91 6.29
N ALA A 29 20.20 5.33 7.47
CA ALA A 29 20.27 4.50 8.67
C ALA A 29 18.91 4.00 9.19
N VAL A 30 17.79 4.60 8.79
CA VAL A 30 16.44 4.19 9.22
C VAL A 30 15.85 3.05 8.39
N VAL A 31 16.37 2.76 7.18
CA VAL A 31 15.85 1.69 6.32
C VAL A 31 15.90 0.34 7.05
N GLY A 32 17.07 0.01 7.61
CA GLY A 32 17.30 -1.23 8.37
C GLY A 32 16.73 -1.22 9.80
N ARG A 33 16.01 -0.17 10.18
CA ARG A 33 15.30 -0.07 11.46
C ARG A 33 13.80 -0.32 11.32
N THR A 34 13.27 -0.36 10.09
CA THR A 34 11.86 -0.67 9.85
C THR A 34 11.54 -2.06 10.40
N LYS A 35 10.64 -2.12 11.38
CA LYS A 35 10.18 -3.35 12.01
C LYS A 35 8.84 -3.80 11.45
N HIS A 36 7.97 -2.84 11.15
CA HIS A 36 6.61 -3.11 10.69
C HIS A 36 6.10 -1.97 9.83
N ALA A 37 5.29 -2.28 8.82
CA ALA A 37 4.58 -1.31 8.01
C ALA A 37 3.18 -1.84 7.71
N ALA A 38 2.16 -1.01 7.92
CA ALA A 38 0.77 -1.38 7.71
C ALA A 38 -0.05 -0.23 7.12
N VAL A 39 -1.07 -0.58 6.34
CA VAL A 39 -2.15 0.32 5.95
C VAL A 39 -3.31 0.05 6.90
N GLU A 40 -3.58 0.97 7.80
CA GLU A 40 -4.58 0.81 8.87
C GLU A 40 -5.97 1.19 8.34
N ARG A 41 -6.61 0.24 7.67
CA ARG A 41 -7.96 0.43 7.13
C ARG A 41 -9.00 0.32 8.25
N ALA A 42 -9.93 1.26 8.30
CA ALA A 42 -11.13 1.10 9.11
C ALA A 42 -11.90 -0.16 8.67
N SER A 43 -12.48 -0.88 9.64
CA SER A 43 -13.30 -2.08 9.39
C SER A 43 -14.55 -1.77 8.57
N GLU A 44 -15.07 -0.54 8.71
CA GLU A 44 -16.28 -0.07 8.03
C GLU A 44 -16.07 1.32 7.43
N TYR A 45 -16.88 1.67 6.42
CA TYR A 45 -16.76 2.95 5.73
C TYR A 45 -17.10 4.14 6.64
N ALA A 46 -18.13 4.02 7.48
CA ALA A 46 -18.60 5.09 8.37
C ALA A 46 -17.59 5.46 9.47
N LEU A 47 -16.65 4.56 9.80
CA LEU A 47 -15.63 4.78 10.83
C LEU A 47 -14.39 5.50 10.29
N ARG A 48 -14.37 5.88 9.01
CA ARG A 48 -13.25 6.59 8.41
C ARG A 48 -13.25 8.05 8.81
N TRP A 49 -12.08 8.55 9.20
CA TRP A 49 -11.83 9.97 9.42
C TRP A 49 -11.40 10.69 8.12
N SER A 50 -10.96 9.94 7.11
CA SER A 50 -10.53 10.41 5.79
C SER A 50 -10.82 9.34 4.71
N ASP A 51 -10.90 9.78 3.46
CA ASP A 51 -10.91 8.94 2.27
C ASP A 51 -9.62 8.11 2.09
N HIS A 52 -8.52 8.55 2.68
CA HIS A 52 -7.27 7.81 2.76
C HIS A 52 -7.22 6.94 4.03
N ALA A 53 -6.68 5.73 3.89
CA ALA A 53 -6.31 4.94 5.07
C ALA A 53 -4.90 5.34 5.51
N PRO A 54 -4.66 5.53 6.82
CA PRO A 54 -3.33 5.84 7.33
C PRO A 54 -2.33 4.74 7.00
N VAL A 55 -1.08 5.16 6.75
CA VAL A 55 0.07 4.28 6.58
C VAL A 55 0.96 4.46 7.79
N THR A 56 1.11 3.40 8.59
CA THR A 56 1.91 3.42 9.81
C THR A 56 3.17 2.58 9.61
N VAL A 57 4.32 3.14 9.97
CA VAL A 57 5.61 2.43 9.96
C VAL A 57 6.19 2.48 11.37
N GLN A 58 6.54 1.31 11.90
CA GLN A 58 7.19 1.18 13.20
C GLN A 58 8.68 0.91 12.99
N TYR A 59 9.50 1.62 13.78
CA TYR A 59 10.94 1.45 13.82
C TYR A 59 11.38 0.81 15.14
N ARG A 60 12.55 0.17 15.12
CA ARG A 60 13.27 -0.27 16.33
C ARG A 60 14.30 0.76 16.80
#